data_AF-A0A7X6PUX4-F1
#
_entry.id   AF-A0A7X6PUX4-F1
#
_cell.length_a   1.000
_cell.length_b   1.000
_cell.length_c   1.000
_cell.angle_alpha   90.00
_cell.angle_beta   90.00
_cell.angle_gamma   90.00
#
_symmetry.space_group_name_H-M   'P 1'
#
loop_
_entity.id
_entity.type
_entity.pdbx_description
1 polymer ?
#
loop_
_entity_poly.entity_id
_entity_poly.type
_entity_poly.pdbx_seq_one_letter_code
_entity_poly.pdbx_strand_id
1 'polypeptide(L)'
;MSSHNEKNHPGEDITLTGPDISTDNLRKSISYVNDVFDERYRVFLEQVSDGVFETDIYGSFVYFNNAFCKILGHPRTDIQGRDFSRFMSSEKARKAYELFTKIWITQKEASDLQWEVIDSEGKTRQIELSTFLIKDKNNKKKGFRGIVRDITQKIQTITALMESELLYKEESKASRKAAQMARNLLDFVPYPMIVSDLNANIAYLNPAFTRTFGWTFDEIKGSKIPFIPAHLEEEAAIARETLLKKKEMRFETKRLTKDGRQLDVIVRGALFTDEENDNEGGRLFIFRDVTQERKLELTNATLLRISTALPEYPVLEELLDYISAETKRLLNSESATVAVLDPAREEIFFLGAAYDDLEIKNRVKKVRYSVENTITGEVIKTGEPVIVHDTSKELDYCPGVDLKANIHTKNLIFVPLR
;
A
#
# COMPACT_ATOMS: atom_id res chain seq x y z
N MET A 1 -20.36 66.63 53.29
CA MET A 1 -19.69 67.93 53.55
C MET A 1 -19.58 68.62 52.19
N SER A 2 -20.25 69.70 51.83
CA SER A 2 -21.19 70.63 52.48
C SER A 2 -21.89 71.33 51.30
N SER A 3 -23.22 71.19 51.15
CA SER A 3 -24.22 72.27 51.27
C SER A 3 -23.86 73.62 50.62
N HIS A 4 -24.69 74.10 49.70
CA HIS A 4 -25.30 75.46 49.65
C HIS A 4 -26.00 75.59 48.28
N ASN A 5 -27.29 75.26 48.17
CA ASN A 5 -28.49 76.00 48.60
C ASN A 5 -28.80 77.23 47.74
N GLU A 6 -30.00 77.16 47.16
CA GLU A 6 -30.67 78.05 46.22
C GLU A 6 -30.82 79.49 46.73
N LYS A 7 -30.77 80.44 45.80
CA LYS A 7 -31.43 81.75 45.94
C LYS A 7 -32.36 81.97 44.75
N ASN A 8 -33.66 81.91 45.04
CA ASN A 8 -34.73 82.44 44.22
C ASN A 8 -34.63 83.98 44.12
N HIS A 9 -34.73 84.51 42.90
CA HIS A 9 -35.11 85.89 42.62
C HIS A 9 -36.28 85.91 41.62
N PRO A 10 -37.12 86.97 41.66
CA PRO A 10 -38.53 86.92 41.27
C PRO A 10 -38.74 87.08 39.77
N GLY A 11 -39.94 86.70 39.31
CA GLY A 11 -40.33 86.63 37.92
C GLY A 11 -40.15 87.91 37.12
N GLU A 12 -39.54 87.74 35.95
CA GLU A 12 -39.80 88.56 34.77
C GLU A 12 -40.61 87.70 33.79
N ASP A 13 -41.82 88.14 33.48
CA ASP A 13 -42.61 87.65 32.35
C ASP A 13 -41.83 87.93 31.05
N ILE A 14 -41.01 86.99 30.64
CA ILE A 14 -40.42 86.99 29.30
C ILE A 14 -41.42 86.30 28.39
N THR A 15 -42.26 87.13 27.76
CA THR A 15 -43.10 86.74 26.62
C THR A 15 -42.29 85.90 25.63
N LEU A 16 -42.73 84.64 25.47
CA LEU A 16 -42.27 83.70 24.44
C LEU A 16 -42.40 84.32 23.05
N THR A 17 -41.32 84.89 22.52
CA THR A 17 -41.12 85.00 21.08
C THR A 17 -40.22 83.83 20.66
N GLY A 18 -40.83 82.66 20.49
CA GLY A 18 -40.17 81.57 19.76
C GLY A 18 -39.81 82.10 18.37
N PRO A 19 -38.64 81.76 17.79
CA PRO A 19 -38.34 82.15 16.43
C PRO A 19 -39.44 81.57 15.56
N ASP A 20 -40.15 82.45 14.86
CA ASP A 20 -41.10 82.09 13.82
C ASP A 20 -40.27 81.38 12.74
N ILE A 21 -40.15 80.05 12.86
CA ILE A 21 -39.54 79.23 11.83
C ILE A 21 -40.53 79.29 10.68
N SER A 22 -40.35 80.31 9.84
CA SER A 22 -41.04 80.40 8.56
C SER A 22 -40.98 79.03 7.90
N THR A 23 -42.11 78.56 7.42
CA THR A 23 -42.25 77.28 6.70
C THR A 23 -41.20 77.10 5.61
N ASP A 24 -40.61 78.19 5.11
CA ASP A 24 -39.49 78.17 4.16
C ASP A 24 -38.16 77.69 4.73
N ASN A 25 -37.81 78.04 5.97
CA ASN A 25 -36.56 77.60 6.59
C ASN A 25 -36.62 76.11 6.94
N LEU A 26 -37.77 75.62 7.42
CA LEU A 26 -37.99 74.19 7.66
C LEU A 26 -37.99 73.38 6.34
N ARG A 27 -38.63 73.91 5.27
CA ARG A 27 -38.59 73.29 3.93
C ARG A 27 -37.18 73.23 3.35
N LYS A 28 -36.38 74.31 3.48
CA LYS A 28 -34.99 74.34 3.02
C LYS A 28 -34.10 73.36 3.78
N SER A 29 -34.24 73.26 5.10
CA SER A 29 -33.50 72.28 5.90
C SER A 29 -33.89 70.83 5.58
N ILE A 30 -35.18 70.54 5.38
CA ILE A 30 -35.65 69.20 4.98
C ILE A 30 -35.15 68.85 3.56
N SER A 31 -35.19 69.81 2.62
CA SER A 31 -34.62 69.62 1.27
C SER A 31 -33.13 69.31 1.34
N TYR A 32 -32.36 70.13 2.07
CA TYR A 32 -30.92 69.96 2.21
C TYR A 32 -30.55 68.62 2.86
N VAL A 33 -31.28 68.20 3.89
CA VAL A 33 -31.08 66.89 4.52
C VAL A 33 -31.38 65.77 3.53
N ASN A 34 -32.50 65.82 2.81
CA ASN A 34 -32.84 64.81 1.80
C ASN A 34 -31.78 64.76 0.68
N ASP A 35 -31.31 65.92 0.20
CA ASP A 35 -30.29 66.00 -0.85
C ASP A 35 -28.96 65.38 -0.38
N VAL A 36 -28.53 65.67 0.85
CA VAL A 36 -27.32 65.09 1.45
C VAL A 36 -27.46 63.58 1.69
N PHE A 37 -28.63 63.12 2.13
CA PHE A 37 -28.90 61.69 2.30
C PHE A 37 -28.93 60.95 0.95
N ASP A 38 -29.56 61.52 -0.08
CA ASP A 38 -29.60 60.96 -1.42
C ASP A 38 -28.22 60.91 -2.08
N GLU A 39 -27.39 61.95 -1.86
CA GLU A 39 -26.02 61.99 -2.33
C GLU A 39 -25.16 60.92 -1.63
N ARG A 40 -25.22 60.83 -0.31
CA ARG A 40 -24.51 59.80 0.47
C ARG A 40 -24.96 58.39 0.11
N TYR A 41 -26.27 58.19 -0.07
CA TYR A 41 -26.85 56.91 -0.49
C TYR A 41 -26.34 56.50 -1.88
N ARG A 42 -26.33 57.44 -2.83
CA ARG A 42 -25.82 57.20 -4.19
C ARG A 42 -24.33 56.88 -4.19
N VAL A 43 -23.52 57.63 -3.44
CA VAL A 43 -22.07 57.37 -3.32
C VAL A 43 -21.82 55.99 -2.72
N PHE A 44 -22.55 55.61 -1.68
CA PHE A 44 -22.44 54.29 -1.07
C PHE A 44 -22.74 53.18 -2.08
N LEU A 45 -23.87 53.27 -2.79
CA LEU A 45 -24.24 52.26 -3.80
C LEU A 45 -23.25 52.18 -4.96
N GLU A 46 -22.60 53.29 -5.33
CA GLU A 46 -21.58 53.32 -6.38
C GLU A 46 -20.24 52.69 -5.96
N GLN A 47 -19.96 52.55 -4.65
CA GLN A 47 -18.73 51.94 -4.13
C GLN A 47 -18.86 50.45 -3.84
N VAL A 48 -20.08 49.92 -3.73
CA VAL A 48 -20.33 48.49 -3.49
C VAL A 48 -19.88 47.66 -4.70
N SER A 49 -19.21 46.55 -4.44
CA SER A 49 -18.70 45.63 -5.49
C SER A 49 -19.80 44.81 -6.17
N ASP A 50 -20.92 44.59 -5.49
CA ASP A 50 -22.11 43.97 -6.08
C ASP A 50 -22.86 44.98 -6.96
N GLY A 51 -23.34 44.51 -8.10
CA GLY A 51 -24.20 45.27 -8.99
C GLY A 51 -25.55 45.52 -8.34
N VAL A 52 -25.96 46.78 -8.22
CA VAL A 52 -27.28 47.14 -7.73
C VAL A 52 -28.06 47.76 -8.89
N PHE A 53 -29.30 47.32 -9.08
CA PHE A 53 -30.20 47.89 -10.08
C PHE A 53 -31.60 48.09 -9.52
N GLU A 54 -32.35 48.99 -10.13
CA GLU A 54 -33.78 49.16 -9.94
C GLU A 54 -34.46 49.20 -11.30
N THR A 55 -35.61 48.54 -11.40
CA THR A 55 -36.49 48.59 -12.56
C THR A 55 -37.82 49.23 -12.20
N ASP A 56 -38.53 49.74 -13.21
CA ASP A 56 -39.94 50.07 -13.07
C ASP A 56 -40.84 48.81 -13.09
N ILE A 57 -42.16 49.02 -13.07
CA ILE A 57 -43.14 47.92 -13.11
C ILE A 57 -43.15 47.14 -14.43
N TYR A 58 -42.54 47.68 -15.49
CA TYR A 58 -42.48 47.06 -16.81
C TYR A 58 -41.16 46.31 -17.04
N GLY A 59 -40.15 46.52 -16.20
CA GLY A 59 -38.83 45.89 -16.32
C GLY A 59 -37.75 46.82 -16.87
N SER A 60 -38.04 48.10 -17.09
CA SER A 60 -37.04 49.04 -17.61
C SER A 60 -36.11 49.50 -16.48
N PHE A 61 -34.80 49.48 -16.70
CA PHE A 61 -33.83 49.94 -15.70
C PHE A 61 -33.96 51.45 -15.45
N VAL A 62 -34.34 51.82 -14.23
CA VAL A 62 -34.48 53.22 -13.77
C VAL A 62 -33.26 53.70 -12.98
N TYR A 63 -32.56 52.80 -12.30
CA TYR A 63 -31.31 53.07 -11.60
C TYR A 63 -30.40 51.85 -11.64
N PHE A 64 -29.09 52.07 -11.65
CA PHE A 64 -28.08 51.05 -11.45
C PHE A 64 -26.73 51.68 -11.12
N ASN A 65 -25.87 50.95 -10.42
CA ASN A 65 -24.52 51.39 -10.06
C ASN A 65 -23.47 50.97 -11.12
N ASN A 66 -22.25 51.47 -10.97
CA ASN A 66 -21.12 51.16 -11.86
C ASN A 66 -20.73 49.68 -11.83
N ALA A 67 -20.89 48.97 -10.70
CA ALA A 67 -20.62 47.54 -10.62
C ALA A 67 -21.56 46.74 -11.54
N PHE A 68 -22.84 47.10 -11.61
CA PHE A 68 -23.81 46.47 -12.51
C PHE A 68 -23.42 46.66 -13.99
N CYS A 69 -22.97 47.85 -14.38
CA CYS A 69 -22.44 48.09 -15.74
C CYS A 69 -21.25 47.16 -16.06
N LYS A 70 -20.32 47.00 -15.11
CA LYS A 70 -19.14 46.13 -15.29
C LYS A 70 -19.52 44.65 -15.41
N ILE A 71 -20.50 44.19 -14.63
CA ILE A 71 -20.99 42.81 -14.68
C ILE A 71 -21.66 42.51 -16.02
N LEU A 72 -22.47 43.44 -16.55
CA LEU A 72 -23.10 43.28 -17.87
C LEU A 72 -22.15 43.59 -19.04
N GLY A 73 -21.04 44.27 -18.79
CA GLY A 73 -20.09 44.70 -19.82
C GLY A 73 -20.59 45.84 -20.72
N HIS A 74 -21.75 46.43 -20.43
CA HIS A 74 -22.35 47.49 -21.26
C HIS A 74 -22.13 48.89 -20.65
N PRO A 75 -21.92 49.93 -21.48
CA PRO A 75 -21.87 51.30 -20.99
C PRO A 75 -23.24 51.74 -20.47
N ARG A 76 -23.25 52.69 -19.54
CA ARG A 76 -24.47 53.20 -18.87
C ARG A 76 -25.55 53.66 -19.87
N THR A 77 -25.16 54.25 -21.00
CA THR A 77 -26.06 54.71 -22.07
C THR A 77 -26.85 53.59 -22.72
N ASP A 78 -26.31 52.37 -22.73
CA ASP A 78 -26.92 51.22 -23.39
C ASP A 78 -27.90 50.50 -22.47
N ILE A 79 -27.75 50.66 -21.15
CA ILE A 79 -28.59 50.03 -20.11
C ILE A 79 -29.77 50.94 -19.74
N GLN A 80 -29.55 52.26 -19.67
CA GLN A 80 -30.54 53.22 -19.18
C GLN A 80 -31.87 53.11 -19.92
N GLY A 81 -32.96 52.85 -19.18
CA GLY A 81 -34.31 52.77 -19.72
C GLY A 81 -34.56 51.59 -20.68
N ARG A 82 -33.62 50.65 -20.79
CA ARG A 82 -33.84 49.41 -21.54
C ARG A 82 -34.48 48.35 -20.64
N ASP A 83 -35.26 47.47 -21.25
CA ASP A 83 -35.80 46.30 -20.60
C ASP A 83 -34.70 45.26 -20.33
N PHE A 84 -34.73 44.64 -19.15
CA PHE A 84 -33.77 43.62 -18.75
C PHE A 84 -33.69 42.42 -19.72
N SER A 85 -34.78 42.11 -20.45
CA SER A 85 -34.86 41.02 -21.41
C SER A 85 -33.85 41.14 -22.54
N ARG A 86 -33.35 42.35 -22.81
CA ARG A 86 -32.38 42.63 -23.88
C ARG A 86 -30.98 42.09 -23.60
N PHE A 87 -30.67 41.80 -22.35
CA PHE A 87 -29.33 41.35 -21.90
C PHE A 87 -29.27 39.85 -21.61
N MET A 88 -30.25 39.08 -22.07
CA MET A 88 -30.30 37.63 -21.88
C MET A 88 -31.03 36.94 -23.03
N SER A 89 -30.89 35.61 -23.13
CA SER A 89 -31.62 34.83 -24.15
C SER A 89 -33.13 34.88 -23.93
N SER A 90 -33.92 34.61 -24.97
CA SER A 90 -35.39 34.59 -24.89
C SER A 90 -35.93 33.62 -23.83
N GLU A 91 -35.28 32.46 -23.67
CA GLU A 91 -35.64 31.49 -22.62
C GLU A 91 -35.39 32.06 -21.21
N LYS A 92 -34.23 32.70 -21.00
CA LYS A 92 -33.87 33.32 -19.72
C LYS A 92 -34.75 34.53 -19.43
N ALA A 93 -35.04 35.37 -20.43
CA ALA A 93 -35.96 36.49 -20.31
C ALA A 93 -37.34 36.04 -19.80
N ARG A 94 -37.88 34.95 -20.37
CA ARG A 94 -39.15 34.36 -19.89
C ARG A 94 -39.09 33.96 -18.42
N LYS A 95 -38.03 33.24 -18.01
CA LYS A 95 -37.83 32.85 -16.60
C LYS A 95 -37.70 34.07 -15.68
N ALA A 96 -37.07 35.15 -16.14
CA ALA A 96 -36.91 36.38 -15.37
C ALA A 96 -38.25 37.13 -15.21
N TYR A 97 -39.08 37.18 -16.26
CA TYR A 97 -40.44 37.68 -16.16
C TYR A 97 -41.30 36.84 -15.19
N GLU A 98 -41.19 35.51 -15.23
CA GLU A 98 -41.87 34.62 -14.28
C GLU A 98 -41.43 34.91 -12.83
N LEU A 99 -40.13 35.13 -12.61
CA LEU A 99 -39.59 35.49 -11.31
C LEU A 99 -40.15 36.83 -10.81
N PHE A 100 -40.09 37.89 -11.62
CA PHE A 100 -40.63 39.20 -11.24
C PHE A 100 -42.15 39.16 -11.03
N THR A 101 -42.88 38.40 -11.86
CA THR A 101 -44.32 38.18 -11.68
C THR A 101 -44.61 37.48 -10.36
N LYS A 102 -43.83 36.44 -10.02
CA LYS A 102 -43.96 35.73 -8.74
C LYS A 102 -43.69 36.65 -7.55
N ILE A 103 -42.62 37.46 -7.59
CA ILE A 103 -42.32 38.45 -6.55
C ILE A 103 -43.45 39.49 -6.46
N TRP A 104 -43.98 39.94 -7.60
CA TRP A 104 -45.08 40.88 -7.65
C TRP A 104 -46.34 40.35 -6.95
N ILE A 105 -46.74 39.11 -7.25
CA ILE A 105 -47.95 38.50 -6.69
C ILE A 105 -47.75 38.14 -5.22
N THR A 106 -46.67 37.42 -4.91
CA THR A 106 -46.43 36.87 -3.56
C THR A 106 -45.90 37.90 -2.57
N GLN A 107 -45.32 39.00 -3.06
CA GLN A 107 -44.60 40.01 -2.27
C GLN A 107 -43.44 39.45 -1.45
N LYS A 108 -42.98 38.23 -1.76
CA LYS A 108 -41.79 37.63 -1.19
C LYS A 108 -40.61 37.94 -2.09
N GLU A 109 -39.49 38.30 -1.48
CA GLU A 109 -38.21 38.43 -2.17
C GLU A 109 -37.75 37.08 -2.72
N ALA A 110 -36.88 37.15 -3.72
CA ALA A 110 -36.14 35.99 -4.20
C ALA A 110 -34.66 36.26 -4.03
N SER A 111 -34.00 35.45 -3.23
CA SER A 111 -32.61 35.65 -2.82
C SER A 111 -31.75 34.47 -3.28
N ASP A 112 -30.45 34.73 -3.45
CA ASP A 112 -29.42 33.72 -3.78
C ASP A 112 -29.70 32.89 -5.05
N LEU A 113 -30.35 33.49 -6.05
CA LEU A 113 -30.63 32.81 -7.31
C LEU A 113 -29.40 32.81 -8.20
N GLN A 114 -28.84 31.63 -8.47
CA GLN A 114 -27.78 31.49 -9.45
C GLN A 114 -28.34 31.60 -10.87
N TRP A 115 -27.72 32.46 -11.67
CA TRP A 115 -28.13 32.76 -13.02
C TRP A 115 -26.92 32.96 -13.92
N GLU A 116 -27.12 32.75 -15.20
CA GLU A 116 -26.10 32.98 -16.22
C GLU A 116 -26.48 34.15 -17.12
N VAL A 117 -25.64 35.19 -17.14
CA VAL A 117 -25.77 36.32 -18.05
C VAL A 117 -24.67 36.26 -19.11
N ILE A 118 -24.94 36.87 -20.26
CA ILE A 118 -23.96 37.01 -21.33
C ILE A 118 -23.56 38.47 -21.33
N ASP A 119 -22.27 38.77 -21.19
CA ASP A 119 -21.80 40.14 -21.26
C ASP A 119 -21.70 40.65 -22.70
N SER A 120 -21.37 41.93 -22.87
CA SER A 120 -21.25 42.61 -24.17
C SER A 120 -20.22 41.97 -25.11
N GLU A 121 -19.27 41.19 -24.59
CA GLU A 121 -18.25 40.47 -25.36
C GLU A 121 -18.69 39.04 -25.72
N GLY A 122 -19.91 38.64 -25.33
CA GLY A 122 -20.44 37.30 -25.55
C GLY A 122 -19.97 36.27 -24.53
N LYS A 123 -19.25 36.68 -23.47
CA LYS A 123 -18.76 35.78 -22.43
C LYS A 123 -19.88 35.48 -21.44
N THR A 124 -20.05 34.20 -21.12
CA THR A 124 -21.00 33.78 -20.09
C THR A 124 -20.43 34.07 -18.70
N ARG A 125 -21.19 34.78 -17.87
CA ARG A 125 -20.90 35.04 -16.46
C ARG A 125 -21.94 34.38 -15.59
N GLN A 126 -21.48 33.81 -14.49
CA GLN A 126 -22.33 33.27 -13.44
C GLN A 126 -22.56 34.37 -12.41
N ILE A 127 -23.82 34.69 -12.15
CA ILE A 127 -24.23 35.69 -11.19
C ILE A 127 -25.13 35.08 -10.12
N GLU A 128 -25.06 35.64 -8.93
CA GLU A 128 -26.00 35.42 -7.84
C GLU A 128 -26.93 36.65 -7.77
N LEU A 129 -28.22 36.44 -8.01
CA LEU A 129 -29.24 37.47 -8.08
C LEU A 129 -30.14 37.39 -6.85
N SER A 130 -30.28 38.53 -6.17
CA SER A 130 -31.33 38.75 -5.16
C SER A 130 -32.23 39.89 -5.59
N THR A 131 -33.54 39.68 -5.66
CA THR A 131 -34.52 40.66 -6.12
C THR A 131 -35.62 40.90 -5.08
N PHE A 132 -35.91 42.17 -4.84
CA PHE A 132 -36.86 42.69 -3.88
C PHE A 132 -37.90 43.57 -4.58
N LEU A 133 -39.11 43.64 -4.02
CA LEU A 133 -40.17 44.53 -4.51
C LEU A 133 -40.03 45.93 -3.89
N ILE A 134 -40.02 46.98 -4.71
CA ILE A 134 -40.01 48.37 -4.25
C ILE A 134 -41.45 48.88 -4.08
N LYS A 135 -41.73 49.52 -2.94
CA LYS A 135 -43.01 50.18 -2.65
C LYS A 135 -42.79 51.65 -2.30
N ASP A 136 -43.73 52.49 -2.69
CA ASP A 136 -43.75 53.92 -2.33
C ASP A 136 -44.32 54.13 -0.90
N LYS A 137 -44.25 55.36 -0.38
CA LYS A 137 -44.75 55.77 0.95
C LYS A 137 -46.22 55.42 1.19
N ASN A 138 -47.00 55.31 0.11
CA ASN A 138 -48.42 54.90 0.12
C ASN A 138 -48.62 53.38 -0.06
N ASN A 139 -47.58 52.56 0.15
CA ASN A 139 -47.57 51.10 -0.04
C ASN A 139 -47.92 50.63 -1.47
N LYS A 140 -47.87 51.53 -2.45
CA LYS A 140 -48.08 51.21 -3.87
C LYS A 140 -46.80 50.64 -4.47
N LYS A 141 -46.91 49.50 -5.16
CA LYS A 141 -45.77 48.85 -5.83
C LYS A 141 -45.25 49.74 -6.97
N LYS A 142 -43.93 49.97 -6.99
CA LYS A 142 -43.27 50.93 -7.89
C LYS A 142 -42.31 50.26 -8.88
N GLY A 143 -41.82 49.08 -8.56
CA GLY A 143 -40.84 48.36 -9.38
C GLY A 143 -40.07 47.34 -8.56
N PHE A 144 -38.88 46.97 -9.02
CA PHE A 144 -38.05 45.95 -8.38
C PHE A 144 -36.64 46.47 -8.13
N ARG A 145 -36.01 46.05 -7.04
CA ARG A 145 -34.59 46.28 -6.74
C ARG A 145 -33.87 44.96 -6.80
N GLY A 146 -32.78 44.89 -7.54
CA GLY A 146 -31.92 43.72 -7.61
C GLY A 146 -30.51 43.99 -7.12
N ILE A 147 -29.93 42.98 -6.49
CA ILE A 147 -28.51 42.89 -6.16
C ILE A 147 -27.95 41.72 -6.96
N VAL A 148 -26.85 41.95 -7.64
CA VAL A 148 -26.20 41.00 -8.55
C VAL A 148 -24.74 40.89 -8.16
N ARG A 149 -24.32 39.70 -7.76
CA ARG A 149 -22.92 39.40 -7.47
C ARG A 149 -22.35 38.52 -8.57
N ASP A 150 -21.22 38.89 -9.16
CA ASP A 150 -20.49 38.01 -10.07
C ASP A 150 -19.79 36.91 -9.26
N ILE A 151 -20.26 35.67 -9.45
CA ILE A 151 -19.72 34.47 -8.79
C ILE A 151 -18.94 33.60 -9.79
N THR A 152 -18.64 34.10 -11.00
CA THR A 152 -17.93 33.36 -12.04
C THR A 152 -16.60 32.83 -11.53
N GLN A 153 -15.77 33.69 -10.95
CA GLN A 153 -14.47 33.31 -10.42
C GLN A 153 -14.60 32.29 -9.27
N LYS A 154 -15.62 32.45 -8.41
CA LYS A 154 -15.88 31.54 -7.30
C LYS A 154 -16.24 30.14 -7.80
N ILE A 155 -17.14 30.03 -8.77
CA ILE A 155 -17.53 28.76 -9.38
C ILE A 155 -16.33 28.14 -10.10
N GLN A 156 -15.57 28.90 -10.87
CA GLN A 156 -14.38 28.39 -11.56
C GLN A 156 -13.35 27.81 -10.58
N THR A 157 -13.08 28.51 -9.47
CA THR A 157 -12.17 28.02 -8.45
C THR A 157 -12.68 26.75 -7.77
N ILE A 158 -13.98 26.68 -7.46
CA ILE A 158 -14.59 25.50 -6.83
C ILE A 158 -14.55 24.30 -7.80
N THR A 159 -14.92 24.50 -9.06
CA THR A 159 -14.89 23.44 -10.07
C THR A 159 -13.47 22.93 -10.30
N ALA A 160 -12.49 23.83 -10.46
CA ALA A 160 -11.09 23.44 -10.63
C ALA A 160 -10.55 22.66 -9.42
N LEU A 161 -10.95 23.05 -8.20
CA LEU A 161 -10.58 22.31 -6.99
C LEU A 161 -11.23 20.92 -6.97
N MET A 162 -12.52 20.81 -7.29
CA MET A 162 -13.24 19.53 -7.34
C MET A 162 -12.63 18.58 -8.39
N GLU A 163 -12.28 19.09 -9.56
CA GLU A 163 -11.63 18.31 -10.63
C GLU A 163 -10.25 17.81 -10.17
N SER A 164 -9.45 18.68 -9.56
CA SER A 164 -8.14 18.31 -8.99
C SER A 164 -8.29 17.23 -7.91
N GLU A 165 -9.20 17.41 -6.95
CA GLU A 165 -9.47 16.40 -5.91
C GLU A 165 -9.91 15.06 -6.48
N LEU A 166 -10.74 15.07 -7.53
CA LEU A 166 -11.17 13.85 -8.20
C LEU A 166 -9.99 13.13 -8.85
N LEU A 167 -9.15 13.85 -9.59
CA LEU A 167 -7.94 13.30 -10.21
C LEU A 167 -7.00 12.71 -9.16
N TYR A 168 -6.74 13.42 -8.06
CA TYR A 168 -5.93 12.91 -6.96
C TYR A 168 -6.50 11.63 -6.34
N LYS A 169 -7.83 11.55 -6.17
CA LYS A 169 -8.50 10.35 -5.65
C LYS A 169 -8.36 9.16 -6.61
N GLU A 170 -8.51 9.39 -7.91
CA GLU A 170 -8.35 8.36 -8.94
C GLU A 170 -6.92 7.85 -9.01
N GLU A 171 -5.94 8.74 -9.02
CA GLU A 171 -4.51 8.40 -9.02
C GLU A 171 -4.12 7.62 -7.76
N SER A 172 -4.55 8.07 -6.59
CA SER A 172 -4.28 7.35 -5.33
C SER A 172 -4.90 5.95 -5.33
N LYS A 173 -6.12 5.81 -5.87
CA LYS A 173 -6.79 4.50 -6.00
C LYS A 173 -6.06 3.60 -7.00
N ALA A 174 -5.62 4.14 -8.14
CA ALA A 174 -4.86 3.41 -9.14
C ALA A 174 -3.52 2.92 -8.57
N SER A 175 -2.78 3.80 -7.87
CA SER A 175 -1.53 3.48 -7.19
C SER A 175 -1.70 2.38 -6.15
N ARG A 176 -2.72 2.47 -5.28
CA ARG A 176 -3.04 1.40 -4.32
C ARG A 176 -3.37 0.07 -5.00
N LYS A 177 -4.14 0.10 -6.09
CA LYS A 177 -4.49 -1.11 -6.84
C LYS A 177 -3.26 -1.74 -7.50
N ALA A 178 -2.37 -0.93 -8.08
CA ALA A 178 -1.12 -1.39 -8.67
C ALA A 178 -0.20 -2.01 -7.61
N ALA A 179 -0.02 -1.35 -6.46
CA ALA A 179 0.76 -1.87 -5.34
C ALA A 179 0.21 -3.20 -4.80
N GLN A 180 -1.12 -3.31 -4.67
CA GLN A 180 -1.76 -4.57 -4.25
C GLN A 180 -1.58 -5.68 -5.29
N MET A 181 -1.73 -5.35 -6.57
CA MET A 181 -1.53 -6.32 -7.65
C MET A 181 -0.08 -6.83 -7.69
N ALA A 182 0.89 -5.94 -7.54
CA ALA A 182 2.31 -6.31 -7.45
C ALA A 182 2.58 -7.25 -6.27
N ARG A 183 2.04 -6.96 -5.07
CA ARG A 183 2.14 -7.86 -3.91
C ARG A 183 1.53 -9.22 -4.18
N ASN A 184 0.31 -9.26 -4.72
CA ASN A 184 -0.38 -10.52 -5.04
C ASN A 184 0.45 -11.36 -6.01
N LEU A 185 1.04 -10.76 -7.06
CA LEU A 185 1.91 -11.48 -8.00
C LEU A 185 3.13 -12.10 -7.30
N LEU A 186 3.76 -11.37 -6.38
CA LEU A 186 4.89 -11.88 -5.60
C LEU A 186 4.46 -13.00 -4.63
N ASP A 187 3.23 -12.96 -4.11
CA ASP A 187 2.67 -13.99 -3.23
C ASP A 187 2.43 -15.32 -3.95
N PHE A 188 2.08 -15.27 -5.24
CA PHE A 188 1.87 -16.45 -6.09
C PHE A 188 3.17 -17.16 -6.51
N VAL A 189 4.32 -16.47 -6.43
CA VAL A 189 5.60 -17.10 -6.82
C VAL A 189 5.92 -18.24 -5.84
N PRO A 190 6.13 -19.48 -6.33
CA PRO A 190 6.35 -20.64 -5.47
C PRO A 190 7.76 -20.71 -4.88
N TYR A 191 8.66 -19.82 -5.28
CA TYR A 191 10.00 -19.72 -4.75
C TYR A 191 10.04 -18.73 -3.58
N PRO A 192 10.72 -19.06 -2.46
CA PRO A 192 11.05 -18.10 -1.43
C PRO A 192 11.67 -16.82 -1.97
N MET A 193 11.15 -15.67 -1.56
CA MET A 193 11.62 -14.36 -1.99
C MET A 193 11.77 -13.40 -0.81
N ILE A 194 12.82 -12.59 -0.85
CA ILE A 194 13.05 -11.46 0.05
C ILE A 194 13.31 -10.22 -0.80
N VAL A 195 12.66 -9.11 -0.45
CA VAL A 195 13.00 -7.78 -0.92
C VAL A 195 13.53 -6.97 0.26
N SER A 196 14.69 -6.36 0.11
CA SER A 196 15.30 -5.49 1.12
C SER A 196 15.79 -4.19 0.50
N ASP A 197 16.04 -3.19 1.34
CA ASP A 197 16.84 -2.03 0.93
C ASP A 197 18.34 -2.37 0.85
N LEU A 198 19.17 -1.37 0.55
CA LEU A 198 20.64 -1.50 0.51
C LEU A 198 21.26 -1.73 1.90
N ASN A 199 20.58 -1.32 2.97
CA ASN A 199 20.98 -1.51 4.37
C ASN A 199 20.59 -2.89 4.93
N ALA A 200 20.02 -3.76 4.07
CA ALA A 200 19.51 -5.09 4.42
C ALA A 200 18.29 -5.07 5.36
N ASN A 201 17.55 -3.96 5.41
CA ASN A 201 16.24 -3.94 6.03
C ASN A 201 15.23 -4.61 5.11
N ILE A 202 14.57 -5.64 5.63
CA ILE A 202 13.59 -6.42 4.86
C ILE A 202 12.33 -5.57 4.69
N ALA A 203 12.02 -5.23 3.44
CA ALA A 203 10.81 -4.52 3.05
C ALA A 203 9.65 -5.50 2.80
N TYR A 204 9.96 -6.72 2.34
CA TYR A 204 8.96 -7.73 2.03
C TYR A 204 9.57 -9.14 2.00
N LEU A 205 8.76 -10.14 2.37
CA LEU A 205 9.00 -11.56 2.11
C LEU A 205 7.70 -12.20 1.65
N ASN A 206 7.78 -13.14 0.71
CA ASN A 206 6.58 -13.81 0.21
C ASN A 206 6.18 -15.01 1.09
N PRO A 207 4.95 -15.53 0.98
CA PRO A 207 4.48 -16.69 1.73
C PRO A 207 5.31 -17.96 1.49
N ALA A 208 5.91 -18.12 0.30
CA ALA A 208 6.79 -19.24 0.00
C ALA A 208 8.05 -19.24 0.89
N PHE A 209 8.57 -18.06 1.22
CA PHE A 209 9.68 -17.91 2.14
C PHE A 209 9.32 -18.44 3.53
N THR A 210 8.19 -18.01 4.08
CA THR A 210 7.72 -18.48 5.39
C THR A 210 7.47 -19.98 5.40
N ARG A 211 6.85 -20.56 4.35
CA ARG A 211 6.64 -22.01 4.26
C ARG A 211 7.93 -22.82 4.24
N THR A 212 8.96 -22.32 3.55
CA THR A 212 10.21 -23.05 3.34
C THR A 212 11.15 -22.92 4.54
N PHE A 213 11.35 -21.68 5.01
CA PHE A 213 12.34 -21.37 6.04
C PHE A 213 11.74 -21.23 7.45
N GLY A 214 10.43 -21.01 7.58
CA GLY A 214 9.72 -21.00 8.87
C GLY A 214 9.66 -19.65 9.60
N TRP A 215 10.29 -18.60 9.06
CA TRP A 215 10.22 -17.24 9.63
C TRP A 215 9.11 -16.42 8.99
N THR A 216 8.40 -15.67 9.84
CA THR A 216 7.40 -14.68 9.40
C THR A 216 8.02 -13.28 9.29
N PHE A 217 7.35 -12.37 8.58
CA PHE A 217 7.83 -10.99 8.41
C PHE A 217 7.95 -10.26 9.75
N ASP A 218 6.97 -10.45 10.63
CA ASP A 218 6.94 -9.78 11.94
C ASP A 218 8.08 -10.22 12.85
N GLU A 219 8.53 -11.48 12.75
CA GLU A 219 9.64 -12.02 13.54
C GLU A 219 11.02 -11.48 13.11
N ILE A 220 11.17 -11.10 11.84
CA ILE A 220 12.47 -10.73 11.25
C ILE A 220 12.56 -9.24 10.91
N LYS A 221 11.51 -8.46 11.19
CA LYS A 221 11.49 -7.03 10.95
C LYS A 221 12.62 -6.33 11.72
N GLY A 222 13.58 -5.77 11.00
CA GLY A 222 14.73 -5.07 11.57
C GLY A 222 15.83 -5.97 12.15
N SER A 223 15.75 -7.29 11.94
CA SER A 223 16.77 -8.25 12.39
C SER A 223 17.37 -9.02 11.22
N LYS A 224 18.62 -9.49 11.37
CA LYS A 224 19.23 -10.42 10.41
C LYS A 224 18.60 -11.81 10.57
N ILE A 225 18.28 -12.47 9.46
CA ILE A 225 17.79 -13.84 9.47
C ILE A 225 18.97 -14.79 9.73
N PRO A 226 18.96 -15.63 10.77
CA PRO A 226 20.05 -16.57 11.09
C PRO A 226 19.97 -17.84 10.24
N PHE A 227 19.79 -17.68 8.92
CA PHE A 227 19.64 -18.78 7.97
C PHE A 227 20.92 -19.14 7.22
N ILE A 228 22.04 -18.45 7.46
CA ILE A 228 23.34 -18.76 6.86
C ILE A 228 24.13 -19.63 7.85
N PRO A 229 24.57 -20.85 7.47
CA PRO A 229 25.48 -21.62 8.29
C PRO A 229 26.77 -20.84 8.58
N ALA A 230 27.31 -20.91 9.79
CA ALA A 230 28.47 -20.11 10.21
C ALA A 230 29.70 -20.25 9.28
N HIS A 231 29.94 -21.46 8.75
CA HIS A 231 31.05 -21.74 7.83
C HIS A 231 30.85 -21.17 6.40
N LEU A 232 29.67 -20.60 6.09
CA LEU A 232 29.33 -20.01 4.78
C LEU A 232 29.10 -18.49 4.85
N GLU A 233 29.36 -17.84 5.98
CA GLU A 233 29.19 -16.39 6.12
C GLU A 233 30.13 -15.58 5.21
N GLU A 234 31.38 -16.04 5.05
CA GLU A 234 32.36 -15.41 4.15
C GLU A 234 31.92 -15.49 2.68
N GLU A 235 31.45 -16.66 2.24
CA GLU A 235 30.91 -16.86 0.88
C GLU A 235 29.73 -15.91 0.63
N ALA A 236 28.82 -15.80 1.60
CA ALA A 236 27.68 -14.90 1.51
C ALA A 236 28.11 -13.42 1.46
N ALA A 237 29.18 -13.03 2.14
CA ALA A 237 29.72 -11.68 2.08
C ALA A 237 30.28 -11.35 0.69
N ILE A 238 31.06 -12.26 0.10
CA ILE A 238 31.59 -12.13 -1.27
C ILE A 238 30.44 -12.04 -2.29
N ALA A 239 29.40 -12.85 -2.09
CA ALA A 239 28.23 -12.83 -2.96
C ALA A 239 27.46 -11.49 -2.88
N ARG A 240 27.34 -10.89 -1.69
CA ARG A 240 26.75 -9.54 -1.51
C ARG A 240 27.58 -8.46 -2.19
N GLU A 241 28.90 -8.51 -2.10
CA GLU A 241 29.77 -7.57 -2.80
C GLU A 241 29.66 -7.72 -4.33
N THR A 242 29.57 -8.97 -4.81
CA THR A 242 29.36 -9.26 -6.23
C THR A 242 28.03 -8.70 -6.73
N LEU A 243 26.96 -8.79 -5.95
CA LEU A 243 25.66 -8.19 -6.28
C LEU A 243 25.77 -6.67 -6.49
N LEU A 244 26.50 -5.99 -5.62
CA LEU A 244 26.71 -4.54 -5.72
C LEU A 244 27.51 -4.15 -6.97
N LYS A 245 28.52 -4.94 -7.34
CA LYS A 245 29.38 -4.65 -8.50
C LYS A 245 28.72 -5.01 -9.83
N LYS A 246 28.05 -6.16 -9.91
CA LYS A 246 27.50 -6.72 -11.16
C LYS A 246 26.00 -6.47 -11.35
N LYS A 247 25.31 -5.91 -10.35
CA LYS A 247 23.85 -5.74 -10.28
C LYS A 247 23.04 -7.04 -10.24
N GLU A 248 23.65 -8.18 -10.54
CA GLU A 248 23.04 -9.50 -10.42
C GLU A 248 24.06 -10.55 -9.95
N MET A 249 23.56 -11.63 -9.35
CA MET A 249 24.38 -12.75 -8.91
C MET A 249 23.55 -14.03 -8.85
N ARG A 250 24.25 -15.15 -9.04
CA ARG A 250 23.71 -16.49 -8.84
C ARG A 250 24.79 -17.41 -8.32
N PHE A 251 24.47 -18.17 -7.28
CA PHE A 251 25.38 -19.17 -6.71
C PHE A 251 24.58 -20.25 -5.96
N GLU A 252 25.22 -21.39 -5.74
CA GLU A 252 24.65 -22.52 -5.00
C GLU A 252 25.28 -22.57 -3.61
N THR A 253 24.47 -22.78 -2.58
CA THR A 253 24.91 -22.67 -1.19
C THR A 253 23.93 -23.43 -0.28
N LYS A 254 24.21 -23.46 1.02
CA LYS A 254 23.35 -24.09 2.02
C LYS A 254 22.70 -23.05 2.92
N ARG A 255 21.45 -23.27 3.31
CA ARG A 255 20.70 -22.41 4.24
C ARG A 255 20.05 -23.22 5.34
N LEU A 256 19.85 -22.59 6.50
CA LEU A 256 19.18 -23.16 7.66
C LEU A 256 17.74 -22.68 7.70
N THR A 257 16.84 -23.59 8.05
CA THR A 257 15.47 -23.26 8.42
C THR A 257 15.39 -22.97 9.92
N LYS A 258 14.27 -22.39 10.38
CA LYS A 258 14.04 -22.07 11.79
C LYS A 258 14.08 -23.30 12.71
N ASP A 259 13.69 -24.46 12.20
CA ASP A 259 13.74 -25.75 12.88
C ASP A 259 15.11 -26.46 12.77
N GLY A 260 16.11 -25.80 12.17
CA GLY A 260 17.49 -26.30 12.12
C GLY A 260 17.80 -27.26 10.96
N ARG A 261 16.84 -27.51 10.05
CA ARG A 261 17.13 -28.28 8.83
C ARG A 261 18.05 -27.48 7.92
N GLN A 262 18.91 -28.19 7.21
CA GLN A 262 19.80 -27.61 6.21
C GLN A 262 19.27 -27.93 4.81
N LEU A 263 19.08 -26.88 4.00
CA LEU A 263 18.60 -26.96 2.63
C LEU A 263 19.73 -26.60 1.67
N ASP A 264 19.84 -27.36 0.57
CA ASP A 264 20.65 -26.99 -0.58
C ASP A 264 19.82 -26.02 -1.44
N VAL A 265 20.34 -24.80 -1.63
CA VAL A 265 19.60 -23.73 -2.31
C VAL A 265 20.43 -23.07 -3.40
N ILE A 266 19.76 -22.73 -4.49
CA ILE A 266 20.28 -21.82 -5.50
C ILE A 266 19.75 -20.43 -5.17
N VAL A 267 20.66 -19.50 -4.89
CA VAL A 267 20.32 -18.11 -4.61
C VAL A 267 20.52 -17.30 -5.89
N ARG A 268 19.50 -16.54 -6.28
CA ARG A 268 19.62 -15.46 -7.25
C ARG A 268 19.37 -14.14 -6.56
N GLY A 269 20.30 -13.21 -6.70
CA GLY A 269 20.18 -11.83 -6.23
C GLY A 269 20.13 -10.87 -7.40
N ALA A 270 19.26 -9.88 -7.34
CA ALA A 270 19.20 -8.76 -8.28
C ALA A 270 19.15 -7.44 -7.52
N LEU A 271 19.87 -6.45 -8.01
CA LEU A 271 19.85 -5.06 -7.55
C LEU A 271 18.93 -4.30 -8.49
N PHE A 272 17.91 -3.64 -7.94
CA PHE A 272 17.08 -2.71 -8.69
C PHE A 272 17.33 -1.29 -8.19
N THR A 273 17.33 -0.33 -9.09
CA THR A 273 17.53 1.09 -8.81
C THR A 273 16.21 1.83 -9.05
N ASP A 274 15.91 2.82 -8.22
CA ASP A 274 14.85 3.76 -8.51
C ASP A 274 15.35 4.75 -9.58
N GLU A 275 14.59 4.97 -10.65
CA GLU A 275 15.02 5.80 -11.79
C GLU A 275 15.09 7.29 -11.44
N GLU A 276 14.40 7.73 -10.39
CA GLU A 276 14.45 9.13 -9.92
C GLU A 276 15.56 9.41 -8.90
N ASN A 277 16.07 8.37 -8.22
CA ASN A 277 17.08 8.47 -7.17
C ASN A 277 18.07 7.31 -7.27
N ASP A 278 19.28 7.58 -7.80
CA ASP A 278 20.37 6.60 -7.96
C ASP A 278 20.80 5.93 -6.63
N ASN A 279 20.34 6.46 -5.49
CA ASN A 279 20.58 5.97 -4.13
C ASN A 279 19.39 5.25 -3.45
N GLU A 280 18.19 5.19 -4.05
CA GLU A 280 17.00 4.51 -3.49
C GLU A 280 16.75 3.15 -4.15
N GLY A 281 17.83 2.41 -4.41
CA GLY A 281 17.74 1.03 -4.89
C GLY A 281 17.36 0.03 -3.79
N GLY A 282 16.98 -1.17 -4.22
CA GLY A 282 16.75 -2.31 -3.35
C GLY A 282 17.35 -3.59 -3.91
N ARG A 283 17.30 -4.65 -3.11
CA ARG A 283 17.79 -5.98 -3.45
C ARG A 283 16.63 -6.95 -3.43
N LEU A 284 16.53 -7.76 -4.46
CA LEU A 284 15.62 -8.90 -4.53
C LEU A 284 16.44 -10.19 -4.48
N PHE A 285 16.11 -11.08 -3.56
CA PHE A 285 16.67 -12.43 -3.49
C PHE A 285 15.58 -13.45 -3.73
N ILE A 286 15.86 -14.41 -4.61
CA ILE A 286 15.04 -15.59 -4.86
C ILE A 286 15.86 -16.81 -4.45
N PHE A 287 15.26 -17.69 -3.66
CA PHE A 287 15.87 -18.94 -3.25
C PHE A 287 15.11 -20.09 -3.87
N ARG A 288 15.81 -20.98 -4.56
CA ARG A 288 15.24 -22.24 -5.04
C ARG A 288 15.81 -23.36 -4.19
N ASP A 289 14.95 -24.03 -3.43
CA ASP A 289 15.30 -25.29 -2.78
C ASP A 289 15.51 -26.35 -3.88
N VAL A 290 16.68 -26.97 -3.86
CA VAL A 290 17.07 -28.07 -4.76
C VAL A 290 17.48 -29.31 -3.99
N THR A 291 17.14 -29.39 -2.70
CA THR A 291 17.58 -30.46 -1.80
C THR A 291 17.06 -31.83 -2.29
N GLN A 292 15.80 -31.90 -2.72
CA GLN A 292 15.21 -33.14 -3.21
C GLN A 292 15.80 -33.55 -4.56
N GLU A 293 15.92 -32.60 -5.49
CA GLU A 293 16.54 -32.84 -6.79
C GLU A 293 17.99 -33.32 -6.65
N ARG A 294 18.79 -32.68 -5.78
CA ARG A 294 20.17 -33.11 -5.50
C ARG A 294 20.24 -34.52 -4.91
N LYS A 295 19.33 -34.86 -4.00
CA LYS A 295 19.24 -36.24 -3.45
C LYS A 295 18.89 -37.26 -4.53
N LEU A 296 17.96 -36.93 -5.43
CA LEU A 296 17.59 -37.79 -6.55
C LEU A 296 18.72 -37.93 -7.58
N GLU A 297 19.37 -36.83 -7.94
CA GLU A 297 20.54 -36.81 -8.84
C GLU A 297 21.66 -37.70 -8.29
N LEU A 298 21.98 -37.56 -7.00
CA LEU A 298 22.98 -38.37 -6.32
C LEU A 298 22.58 -39.85 -6.31
N THR A 299 21.33 -40.15 -5.94
CA THR A 299 20.81 -41.53 -5.91
C THR A 299 20.89 -42.19 -7.28
N ASN A 300 20.45 -41.50 -8.33
CA ASN A 300 20.49 -42.01 -9.70
C ASN A 300 21.92 -42.20 -10.21
N ALA A 301 22.82 -41.27 -9.91
CA ALA A 301 24.24 -41.39 -10.27
C ALA A 301 24.91 -42.59 -9.58
N THR A 302 24.60 -42.83 -8.30
CA THR A 302 25.05 -44.01 -7.56
C THR A 302 24.50 -45.30 -8.15
N LEU A 303 23.21 -45.36 -8.47
CA LEU A 303 22.60 -46.54 -9.11
C LEU A 303 23.25 -46.86 -10.46
N LEU A 304 23.51 -45.84 -11.28
CA LEU A 304 24.19 -46.02 -12.56
C LEU A 304 25.61 -46.57 -12.37
N ARG A 305 26.38 -46.01 -11.43
CA ARG A 305 27.74 -46.49 -11.11
C ARG A 305 27.76 -47.95 -10.65
N ILE A 306 26.82 -48.34 -9.79
CA ILE A 306 26.66 -49.74 -9.36
C ILE A 306 26.33 -50.62 -10.57
N SER A 307 25.36 -50.23 -11.40
CA SER A 307 24.97 -51.00 -12.59
C SER A 307 26.11 -51.18 -13.58
N THR A 308 26.95 -50.16 -13.78
CA THR A 308 28.10 -50.24 -14.69
C THR A 308 29.27 -51.05 -14.13
N ALA A 309 29.36 -51.19 -12.80
CA ALA A 309 30.38 -52.00 -12.15
C ALA A 309 30.08 -53.51 -12.17
N LEU A 310 28.80 -53.91 -12.34
CA LEU A 310 28.39 -55.32 -12.34
C LEU A 310 29.23 -56.22 -13.28
N PRO A 311 29.55 -55.83 -14.53
CA PRO A 311 30.37 -56.65 -15.42
C PRO A 311 31.86 -56.68 -15.03
N GLU A 312 32.35 -55.68 -14.30
CA GLU A 312 33.76 -55.54 -13.92
C GLU A 312 34.13 -56.39 -12.69
N TYR A 313 33.14 -56.75 -11.86
CA TYR A 313 33.31 -57.55 -10.65
C TYR A 313 32.67 -58.95 -10.82
N PRO A 314 33.39 -59.93 -11.39
CA PRO A 314 32.86 -61.29 -11.58
C PRO A 314 32.74 -62.07 -10.26
N VAL A 315 33.41 -61.62 -9.19
CA VAL A 315 33.37 -62.25 -7.87
C VAL A 315 32.35 -61.50 -7.00
N LEU A 316 31.33 -62.21 -6.52
CA LEU A 316 30.25 -61.65 -5.71
C LEU A 316 30.76 -60.88 -4.48
N GLU A 317 31.79 -61.38 -3.82
CA GLU A 317 32.38 -60.74 -2.64
C GLU A 317 32.95 -59.35 -2.96
N GLU A 318 33.69 -59.22 -4.06
CA GLU A 318 34.28 -57.95 -4.49
C GLU A 318 33.20 -56.95 -4.95
N LEU A 319 32.17 -57.46 -5.64
CA LEU A 319 31.00 -56.67 -6.02
C LEU A 319 30.27 -56.12 -4.79
N LEU A 320 30.01 -56.95 -3.77
CA LEU A 320 29.33 -56.52 -2.56
C LEU A 320 30.16 -55.56 -1.73
N ASP A 321 31.50 -55.69 -1.74
CA ASP A 321 32.39 -54.69 -1.15
C ASP A 321 32.29 -53.34 -1.87
N TYR A 322 32.23 -53.34 -3.20
CA TYR A 322 32.03 -52.13 -4.00
C TYR A 322 30.68 -51.47 -3.71
N ILE A 323 29.59 -52.25 -3.75
CA ILE A 323 28.23 -51.76 -3.45
C ILE A 323 28.15 -51.22 -2.03
N SER A 324 28.79 -51.89 -1.06
CA SER A 324 28.87 -51.41 0.32
C SER A 324 29.61 -50.08 0.41
N ALA A 325 30.73 -49.93 -0.30
CA ALA A 325 31.48 -48.67 -0.32
C ALA A 325 30.65 -47.53 -0.92
N GLU A 326 29.86 -47.82 -1.95
CA GLU A 326 29.02 -46.82 -2.57
C GLU A 326 27.78 -46.46 -1.73
N THR A 327 27.20 -47.44 -1.04
CA THR A 327 26.12 -47.23 -0.07
C THR A 327 26.61 -46.41 1.12
N LYS A 328 27.81 -46.71 1.63
CA LYS A 328 28.47 -45.94 2.69
C LYS A 328 28.59 -44.46 2.32
N ARG A 329 29.07 -44.17 1.10
CA ARG A 329 29.19 -42.80 0.58
C ARG A 329 27.83 -42.12 0.43
N LEU A 330 26.85 -42.81 -0.14
CA LEU A 330 25.51 -42.27 -0.37
C LEU A 330 24.81 -41.88 0.93
N LEU A 331 24.91 -42.72 1.95
CA LEU A 331 24.29 -42.50 3.26
C LEU A 331 25.15 -41.63 4.18
N ASN A 332 26.38 -41.28 3.77
CA ASN A 332 27.39 -40.64 4.60
C ASN A 332 27.55 -41.34 5.96
N SER A 333 27.59 -42.67 5.94
CA SER A 333 27.74 -43.50 7.13
C SER A 333 29.21 -43.85 7.39
N GLU A 334 29.53 -44.25 8.62
CA GLU A 334 30.88 -44.73 8.97
C GLU A 334 31.20 -46.09 8.33
N SER A 335 30.16 -46.90 8.14
CA SER A 335 30.27 -48.21 7.50
C SER A 335 28.99 -48.61 6.78
N ALA A 336 29.13 -49.59 5.88
CA ALA A 336 28.02 -50.31 5.29
C ALA A 336 28.44 -51.78 5.11
N THR A 337 27.56 -52.71 5.44
CA THR A 337 27.85 -54.14 5.38
C THR A 337 26.67 -54.92 4.83
N VAL A 338 26.95 -56.05 4.19
CA VAL A 338 25.96 -56.99 3.68
C VAL A 338 26.10 -58.29 4.46
N ALA A 339 25.11 -58.55 5.31
CA ALA A 339 25.00 -59.75 6.11
C ALA A 339 24.18 -60.82 5.36
N VAL A 340 24.62 -62.08 5.44
CA VAL A 340 24.00 -63.24 4.81
C VAL A 340 23.77 -64.32 5.86
N LEU A 341 22.63 -64.99 5.79
CA LEU A 341 22.29 -66.14 6.63
C LEU A 341 22.87 -67.43 6.03
N ASP A 342 23.58 -68.20 6.86
CA ASP A 342 23.96 -69.59 6.60
C ASP A 342 22.87 -70.51 7.19
N PRO A 343 21.92 -71.02 6.38
CA PRO A 343 20.78 -71.79 6.90
C PRO A 343 21.18 -73.15 7.48
N ALA A 344 22.35 -73.68 7.13
CA ALA A 344 22.81 -74.96 7.66
C ALA A 344 23.36 -74.83 9.09
N ARG A 345 23.87 -73.64 9.45
CA ARG A 345 24.46 -73.35 10.76
C ARG A 345 23.59 -72.44 11.62
N GLU A 346 22.55 -71.86 11.04
CA GLU A 346 21.73 -70.81 11.67
C GLU A 346 22.58 -69.61 12.14
N GLU A 347 23.64 -69.31 11.38
CA GLU A 347 24.59 -68.24 11.66
C GLU A 347 24.53 -67.14 10.60
N ILE A 348 24.73 -65.90 11.03
CA ILE A 348 24.88 -64.74 10.15
C ILE A 348 26.37 -64.44 9.98
N PHE A 349 26.79 -64.16 8.74
CA PHE A 349 28.14 -63.73 8.40
C PHE A 349 28.11 -62.57 7.40
N PHE A 350 29.22 -61.83 7.27
CA PHE A 350 29.29 -60.64 6.42
C PHE A 350 30.03 -60.94 5.11
N LEU A 351 29.32 -60.85 3.99
CA LEU A 351 29.88 -61.10 2.66
C LEU A 351 30.41 -59.81 2.00
N GLY A 352 29.74 -58.68 2.22
CA GLY A 352 30.21 -57.35 1.79
C GLY A 352 30.50 -56.44 2.97
N ALA A 353 31.59 -55.68 2.93
CA ALA A 353 31.90 -54.71 3.98
C ALA A 353 32.69 -53.49 3.47
N ALA A 354 32.28 -52.31 3.91
CA ALA A 354 32.98 -51.05 3.68
C ALA A 354 33.24 -50.31 4.98
N TYR A 355 34.53 -50.12 5.27
CA TYR A 355 35.08 -49.34 6.40
C TYR A 355 36.25 -48.51 5.87
N ASP A 356 36.58 -47.41 6.54
CA ASP A 356 37.80 -46.65 6.19
C ASP A 356 39.07 -47.40 6.60
N ASP A 357 38.99 -48.16 7.70
CA ASP A 357 40.06 -49.02 8.18
C ASP A 357 39.95 -50.44 7.59
N LEU A 358 40.98 -50.84 6.85
CA LEU A 358 41.04 -52.15 6.20
C LEU A 358 41.16 -53.31 7.20
N GLU A 359 41.78 -53.09 8.37
CA GLU A 359 41.82 -54.11 9.42
C GLU A 359 40.44 -54.36 10.01
N ILE A 360 39.67 -53.30 10.27
CA ILE A 360 38.29 -53.42 10.76
C ILE A 360 37.46 -54.19 9.74
N LYS A 361 37.53 -53.82 8.45
CA LYS A 361 36.87 -54.57 7.36
C LYS A 361 37.19 -56.08 7.41
N ASN A 362 38.47 -56.42 7.52
CA ASN A 362 38.92 -57.81 7.56
C ASN A 362 38.47 -58.58 8.81
N ARG A 363 38.36 -57.91 9.97
CA ARG A 363 37.84 -58.51 11.21
C ARG A 363 36.35 -58.76 11.09
N VAL A 364 35.57 -57.78 10.62
CA VAL A 364 34.11 -57.88 10.44
C VAL A 364 33.75 -59.05 9.52
N LYS A 365 34.46 -59.23 8.40
CA LYS A 365 34.24 -60.37 7.48
C LYS A 365 34.46 -61.75 8.11
N LYS A 366 35.20 -61.85 9.21
CA LYS A 366 35.43 -63.11 9.95
C LYS A 366 34.41 -63.34 11.06
N VAL A 367 33.57 -62.35 11.36
CA VAL A 367 32.56 -62.47 12.40
C VAL A 367 31.43 -63.38 11.94
N ARG A 368 31.11 -64.35 12.80
CA ARG A 368 29.90 -65.16 12.76
C ARG A 368 29.20 -65.10 14.11
N TYR A 369 27.87 -65.07 14.09
CA TYR A 369 27.02 -65.09 15.28
C TYR A 369 25.65 -65.73 14.96
N SER A 370 24.96 -66.24 15.97
CA SER A 370 23.66 -66.89 15.82
C SER A 370 22.60 -65.91 15.27
N VAL A 371 21.70 -66.42 14.44
CA VAL A 371 20.52 -65.68 13.98
C VAL A 371 19.50 -65.43 15.11
N GLU A 372 19.53 -66.22 16.19
CA GLU A 372 18.55 -66.12 17.28
C GLU A 372 18.76 -64.88 18.16
N ASN A 373 17.66 -64.24 18.54
CA ASN A 373 17.63 -63.07 19.43
C ASN A 373 18.58 -61.95 18.97
N THR A 374 18.62 -61.71 17.65
CA THR A 374 19.34 -60.58 17.06
C THR A 374 18.41 -59.78 16.17
N ILE A 375 18.61 -58.46 16.15
CA ILE A 375 17.88 -57.54 15.25
C ILE A 375 18.06 -57.97 13.79
N THR A 376 19.28 -58.37 13.39
CA THR A 376 19.54 -58.86 12.03
C THR A 376 18.71 -60.11 11.71
N GLY A 377 18.60 -61.05 12.67
CA GLY A 377 17.77 -62.24 12.51
C GLY A 377 16.28 -61.94 12.47
N GLU A 378 15.80 -60.97 13.24
CA GLU A 378 14.41 -60.49 13.17
C GLU A 378 14.11 -59.88 11.80
N VAL A 379 14.97 -59.01 11.28
CA VAL A 379 14.83 -58.38 9.96
C VAL A 379 14.83 -59.43 8.83
N ILE A 380 15.68 -60.46 8.93
CA ILE A 380 15.70 -61.56 7.96
C ILE A 380 14.39 -62.37 8.01
N LYS A 381 13.82 -62.59 9.21
CA LYS A 381 12.58 -63.35 9.40
C LYS A 381 11.33 -62.58 8.98
N THR A 382 11.25 -61.30 9.32
CA THR A 382 10.07 -60.45 9.06
C THR A 382 10.09 -59.86 7.66
N GLY A 383 11.28 -59.62 7.10
CA GLY A 383 11.45 -58.91 5.83
C GLY A 383 11.07 -57.44 5.91
N GLU A 384 11.02 -56.86 7.11
CA GLU A 384 10.74 -55.45 7.40
C GLU A 384 12.03 -54.72 7.81
N PRO A 385 12.27 -53.48 7.33
CA PRO A 385 13.44 -52.71 7.72
C PRO A 385 13.33 -52.19 9.16
N VAL A 386 14.47 -52.06 9.84
CA VAL A 386 14.56 -51.58 11.23
C VAL A 386 15.59 -50.45 11.33
N ILE A 387 15.23 -49.36 12.03
CA ILE A 387 16.13 -48.25 12.35
C ILE A 387 16.37 -48.26 13.86
N VAL A 388 17.62 -48.46 14.26
CA VAL A 388 18.05 -48.41 15.67
C VAL A 388 18.70 -47.05 15.91
N HIS A 389 18.00 -46.17 16.62
CA HIS A 389 18.49 -44.82 16.90
C HIS A 389 19.57 -44.78 17.99
N ASP A 390 19.57 -45.74 18.91
CA ASP A 390 20.49 -45.82 20.06
C ASP A 390 20.67 -47.28 20.49
N THR A 391 21.80 -47.88 20.10
CA THR A 391 22.13 -49.28 20.39
C THR A 391 22.28 -49.58 21.89
N SER A 392 22.55 -48.58 22.72
CA SER A 392 22.71 -48.77 24.18
C SER A 392 21.40 -49.08 24.89
N LYS A 393 20.27 -48.80 24.25
CA LYS A 393 18.91 -49.01 24.76
C LYS A 393 18.21 -50.20 24.16
N GLU A 394 18.85 -50.87 23.20
CA GLU A 394 18.24 -51.93 22.41
C GLU A 394 18.64 -53.29 22.97
N LEU A 395 17.66 -54.03 23.50
CA LEU A 395 17.90 -55.29 24.22
C LEU A 395 18.37 -56.42 23.29
N ASP A 396 17.91 -56.40 22.04
CA ASP A 396 18.23 -57.41 21.03
C ASP A 396 19.47 -57.03 20.20
N TYR A 397 20.15 -55.93 20.56
CA TYR A 397 21.42 -55.58 19.95
C TYR A 397 22.51 -56.54 20.41
N CYS A 398 23.09 -57.28 19.45
CA CYS A 398 24.18 -58.20 19.72
C CYS A 398 25.53 -57.46 19.57
N PRO A 399 26.25 -57.15 20.67
CA PRO A 399 27.55 -56.48 20.60
C PRO A 399 28.66 -57.40 20.09
N GLY A 400 28.36 -58.65 19.70
CA GLY A 400 29.34 -59.62 19.23
C GLY A 400 30.12 -59.16 18.00
N VAL A 401 29.51 -58.34 17.15
CA VAL A 401 30.20 -57.68 16.02
C VAL A 401 31.11 -56.58 16.52
N ASP A 402 30.62 -55.70 17.39
CA ASP A 402 31.36 -54.59 17.99
C ASP A 402 32.60 -55.06 18.77
N LEU A 403 32.44 -56.09 19.59
CA LEU A 403 33.51 -56.69 20.39
C LEU A 403 34.59 -57.36 19.54
N LYS A 404 34.20 -58.14 18.51
CA LYS A 404 35.16 -58.85 17.65
C LYS A 404 35.85 -57.93 16.64
N ALA A 405 35.18 -56.88 16.20
CA ALA A 405 35.73 -55.88 15.28
C ALA A 405 36.42 -54.71 16.01
N ASN A 406 36.28 -54.60 17.34
CA ASN A 406 36.74 -53.48 18.15
C ASN A 406 36.17 -52.13 17.66
N ILE A 407 34.87 -52.11 17.43
CA ILE A 407 34.11 -50.92 17.03
C ILE A 407 33.03 -50.63 18.07
N HIS A 408 32.53 -49.39 18.08
CA HIS A 408 31.45 -48.99 18.96
C HIS A 408 30.33 -48.36 18.14
N THR A 409 29.29 -49.13 17.86
CA THR A 409 28.21 -48.66 17.00
C THR A 409 27.14 -47.95 17.81
N LYS A 410 26.79 -46.70 17.46
CA LYS A 410 25.78 -45.90 18.17
C LYS A 410 24.37 -46.04 17.61
N ASN A 411 24.26 -46.14 16.29
CA ASN A 411 23.00 -46.25 15.55
C ASN A 411 23.20 -47.11 14.31
N LEU A 412 22.12 -47.70 13.83
CA LEU A 412 22.14 -48.72 12.77
C LEU A 412 20.88 -48.61 11.92
N ILE A 413 20.98 -49.01 10.66
CA ILE A 413 19.83 -49.24 9.80
C ILE A 413 20.00 -50.63 9.19
N PHE A 414 18.98 -51.47 9.35
CA PHE A 414 18.89 -52.78 8.73
C PHE A 414 17.87 -52.74 7.60
N VAL A 415 18.30 -53.12 6.40
CA VAL A 415 17.44 -53.19 5.21
C VAL A 415 17.48 -54.62 4.68
N PRO A 416 16.34 -55.31 4.60
CA PRO A 416 16.29 -56.65 4.01
C PRO A 416 16.52 -56.58 2.50
N LEU A 417 17.44 -57.41 2.01
CA LEU A 417 17.65 -57.63 0.57
C LEU A 417 16.74 -58.80 0.15
N ARG A 418 15.79 -58.53 -0.76
CA ARG A 418 14.84 -59.54 -1.29
C ARG A 418 15.31 -60.12 -2.60
#